data_AF-A0A833GAP0-F1
#
_entry.id   AF-A0A833GAP0-F1
#
_cell.length_a   1.000
_cell.length_b   1.000
_cell.length_c   1.000
_cell.angle_alpha   90.00
_cell.angle_beta   90.00
_cell.angle_gamma   90.00
#
_symmetry.space_group_name_H-M   'P 1'
#
loop_
_entity.id
_entity.type
_entity.pdbx_description
1 polymer ?
#
loop_
_entity_poly.entity_id
_entity_poly.type
_entity_poly.pdbx_seq_one_letter_code
_entity_poly.pdbx_strand_id
1 'polypeptide(L)'
;MSHFLDRLTFFNRVVDEFAGGHGVVTNEDRRWEDGYRKRWQHDKIVRSTHGVNCTGSCSWKIYVKGGIVTWETQQTDYPRTRPDLPNHEPRGCARGASYSWYLYSGNRVKYPLV
;
A
#
# COMPACT_ATOMS: atom_id res chain seq x y z
N MET A 1 7.17 -27.20 2.33
CA MET A 1 8.53 -27.53 2.78
C MET A 1 8.59 -27.33 4.28
N SER A 2 9.39 -28.13 4.99
CA SER A 2 9.52 -28.05 6.44
C SER A 2 10.67 -27.12 6.77
N HIS A 3 10.38 -25.96 7.37
CA HIS A 3 11.41 -25.01 7.84
C HIS A 3 12.44 -25.66 8.78
N PHE A 4 12.07 -26.75 9.45
CA PHE A 4 12.97 -27.53 10.30
C PHE A 4 14.00 -28.31 9.47
N LEU A 5 13.57 -28.99 8.39
CA LEU A 5 14.48 -29.75 7.52
C LEU A 5 15.36 -28.82 6.68
N ASP A 6 14.85 -27.66 6.27
CA ASP A 6 15.61 -26.65 5.50
C ASP A 6 16.80 -26.09 6.31
N ARG A 7 16.82 -26.24 7.64
CA ARG A 7 17.98 -25.89 8.47
C ARG A 7 19.15 -26.86 8.36
N LEU A 8 18.89 -28.11 7.96
CA LEU A 8 19.92 -29.13 7.81
C LEU A 8 20.79 -28.91 6.55
N THR A 9 20.36 -28.07 5.62
CA THR A 9 21.09 -27.76 4.37
C THR A 9 21.99 -26.53 4.48
N PHE A 10 22.40 -26.13 5.70
CA PHE A 10 23.12 -24.88 5.98
C PHE A 10 24.31 -24.60 5.05
N PHE A 11 25.16 -25.58 4.78
CA PHE A 11 26.36 -25.41 3.94
C PHE A 11 26.06 -25.24 2.45
N ASN A 12 24.86 -25.56 1.98
CA ASN A 12 24.46 -25.45 0.57
C ASN A 12 23.73 -24.13 0.26
N ARG A 13 23.71 -23.17 1.19
CA ARG A 13 22.92 -21.93 1.07
C ARG A 13 23.66 -20.78 0.39
N VAL A 14 24.99 -20.77 0.51
CA VAL A 14 25.86 -19.75 -0.07
C VAL A 14 26.11 -20.08 -1.53
N VAL A 15 25.82 -19.12 -2.41
CA VAL A 15 25.93 -19.27 -3.87
C VAL A 15 27.18 -18.58 -4.40
N ASP A 16 27.50 -17.40 -3.87
CA ASP A 16 28.64 -16.60 -4.31
C ASP A 16 29.06 -15.60 -3.22
N GLU A 17 30.25 -15.02 -3.36
CA GLU A 17 30.76 -13.93 -2.55
C GLU A 17 30.91 -12.65 -3.39
N PHE A 18 30.76 -11.49 -2.76
CA PHE A 18 30.97 -10.21 -3.42
C PHE A 18 31.73 -9.22 -2.54
N ALA A 19 32.23 -8.15 -3.17
CA ALA A 19 33.02 -7.11 -2.50
C ALA A 19 34.24 -7.64 -1.73
N GLY A 20 35.02 -8.52 -2.37
CA GLY A 20 36.26 -9.07 -1.78
C GLY A 20 36.03 -9.89 -0.50
N GLY A 21 34.94 -10.67 -0.46
CA GLY A 21 34.57 -11.51 0.69
C GLY A 21 33.79 -10.77 1.79
N HIS A 22 33.42 -9.51 1.60
CA HIS A 22 32.60 -8.77 2.57
C HIS A 22 31.12 -9.17 2.55
N GLY A 23 30.61 -9.57 1.39
CA GLY A 23 29.21 -9.93 1.19
C GLY A 23 29.04 -11.35 0.66
N VAL A 24 27.89 -11.93 0.96
CA VAL A 24 27.52 -13.28 0.53
C VAL A 24 26.16 -13.25 -0.16
N VAL A 25 26.05 -13.91 -1.31
CA VAL A 25 24.79 -14.17 -2.00
C VAL A 25 24.22 -15.49 -1.50
N THR A 26 22.98 -15.48 -1.02
CA THR A 26 22.30 -16.69 -0.55
C THR A 26 21.08 -17.01 -1.40
N ASN A 27 20.76 -18.31 -1.50
CA ASN A 27 19.51 -18.79 -2.11
C ASN A 27 18.58 -19.35 -1.02
N GLU A 28 18.27 -18.52 -0.02
CA GLU A 28 17.34 -18.90 1.05
C GLU A 28 15.88 -18.73 0.64
N ASP A 29 15.00 -19.51 1.27
CA ASP A 29 13.57 -19.38 1.07
C ASP A 29 13.07 -17.99 1.57
N ARG A 30 12.42 -17.27 0.67
CA ARG A 30 11.84 -15.93 0.93
C ARG A 30 10.32 -15.94 0.87
N ARG A 31 9.66 -17.09 1.07
CA ARG A 31 8.19 -17.19 1.00
C ARG A 31 7.48 -16.36 2.07
N TRP A 32 8.13 -16.10 3.20
CA TRP A 32 7.59 -15.26 4.26
C TRP A 32 7.21 -13.85 3.77
N GLU A 33 7.86 -13.35 2.71
CA GLU A 33 7.56 -12.06 2.08
C GLU A 33 6.14 -11.99 1.50
N ASP A 34 5.51 -13.14 1.24
CA ASP A 34 4.11 -13.20 0.81
C ASP A 34 3.16 -12.59 1.84
N GLY A 35 3.56 -12.52 3.12
CA GLY A 35 2.77 -11.83 4.15
C GLY A 35 2.51 -10.36 3.78
N TYR A 36 3.55 -9.63 3.39
CA TYR A 36 3.43 -8.24 2.96
C TYR A 36 2.74 -8.11 1.59
N ARG A 37 3.03 -9.02 0.64
CA ARG A 37 2.35 -9.04 -0.67
C ARG A 37 0.84 -9.20 -0.51
N LYS A 38 0.41 -10.15 0.33
CA LYS A 38 -1.01 -10.40 0.62
C LYS A 38 -1.67 -9.26 1.40
N ARG A 39 -0.92 -8.51 2.20
CA ARG A 39 -1.43 -7.28 2.86
C ARG A 39 -1.75 -6.20 1.82
N TRP A 40 -0.86 -5.97 0.85
CA TRP A 40 -1.03 -4.94 -0.19
C TRP A 40 -2.10 -5.27 -1.24
N GLN A 41 -2.28 -6.55 -1.55
CA GLN A 41 -3.38 -7.01 -2.41
C GLN A 41 -4.74 -6.56 -1.86
N HIS A 42 -5.67 -6.28 -2.75
CA HIS A 42 -6.99 -5.73 -2.44
C HIS A 42 -8.01 -6.25 -3.47
N ASP A 43 -9.29 -6.14 -3.15
CA ASP A 43 -10.38 -6.70 -3.92
C ASP A 43 -10.72 -5.80 -5.11
N LYS A 44 -10.77 -4.48 -4.86
CA LYS A 44 -11.06 -3.46 -5.87
C LYS A 44 -10.59 -2.07 -5.45
N ILE A 45 -10.50 -1.19 -6.43
CA ILE A 45 -10.28 0.25 -6.25
C ILE A 45 -11.53 0.99 -6.74
N VAL A 46 -12.01 1.94 -5.94
CA VAL A 46 -13.14 2.82 -6.30
C VAL A 46 -12.66 4.27 -6.36
N ARG A 47 -13.07 5.03 -7.38
CA ARG A 47 -12.79 6.46 -7.44
C ARG A 47 -13.72 7.24 -6.51
N SER A 48 -13.17 8.10 -5.66
CA SER A 48 -13.93 9.04 -4.86
C SER A 48 -13.14 10.35 -4.63
N THR A 49 -13.69 11.26 -3.83
CA THR A 49 -13.08 12.53 -3.40
C THR A 49 -13.49 12.85 -1.96
N HIS A 50 -12.90 13.88 -1.36
CA HIS A 50 -13.24 14.33 0.00
C HIS A 50 -14.13 15.57 -0.05
N GLY A 51 -15.38 15.45 0.41
CA GLY A 51 -16.36 16.54 0.50
C GLY A 51 -16.11 17.49 1.68
N VAL A 52 -14.89 18.03 1.78
CA VAL A 52 -14.47 18.96 2.85
C VAL A 52 -14.02 20.28 2.22
N ASN A 53 -14.28 21.40 2.89
CA ASN A 53 -13.96 22.73 2.38
C ASN A 53 -12.44 23.04 2.46
N CYS A 54 -11.65 22.42 1.59
CA CYS A 54 -10.19 22.52 1.59
C CYS A 54 -9.58 22.99 0.27
N THR A 55 -10.42 23.36 -0.71
CA THR A 55 -10.06 23.72 -2.10
C THR A 55 -9.29 22.64 -2.90
N GLY A 56 -9.02 21.48 -2.30
CA GLY A 56 -8.19 20.44 -2.90
C GLY A 56 -8.84 19.77 -4.10
N SER A 57 -10.10 19.34 -3.99
CA SER A 57 -10.81 18.57 -5.03
C SER A 57 -9.99 17.39 -5.58
N CYS A 58 -9.24 16.72 -4.70
CA CYS A 58 -8.33 15.64 -5.08
C CYS A 58 -9.13 14.35 -5.30
N SER A 59 -8.98 13.73 -6.46
CA SER A 59 -9.49 12.38 -6.73
C SER A 59 -8.59 11.32 -6.09
N TRP A 60 -9.20 10.32 -5.45
CA TRP A 60 -8.53 9.24 -4.73
C TRP A 60 -8.96 7.85 -5.22
N LYS A 61 -8.03 6.90 -5.08
CA LYS A 61 -8.22 5.44 -5.18
C LYS A 61 -8.58 4.93 -3.80
N ILE A 62 -9.83 4.53 -3.60
CA ILE A 62 -10.30 3.93 -2.34
C ILE A 62 -10.12 2.41 -2.44
N TYR A 63 -9.29 1.83 -1.57
CA TYR A 63 -8.96 0.40 -1.60
C TYR A 63 -9.92 -0.39 -0.72
N VAL A 64 -10.64 -1.32 -1.33
CA VAL A 64 -11.50 -2.28 -0.65
C VAL A 64 -10.76 -3.61 -0.54
N LYS A 65 -10.67 -4.17 0.66
CA LYS A 65 -10.04 -5.47 0.92
C LYS A 65 -10.84 -6.22 1.99
N GLY A 66 -11.18 -7.49 1.72
CA GLY A 66 -12.05 -8.26 2.61
C GLY A 66 -13.45 -7.64 2.73
N GLY A 67 -13.93 -7.00 1.65
CA GLY A 67 -15.23 -6.33 1.63
C GLY A 67 -15.33 -5.02 2.43
N ILE A 68 -14.24 -4.55 3.05
CA ILE A 68 -14.19 -3.29 3.81
C ILE A 68 -13.22 -2.29 3.18
N VAL A 69 -13.47 -0.99 3.38
CA VAL A 69 -12.50 0.05 2.99
C VAL A 69 -11.31 -0.02 3.94
N THR A 70 -10.09 0.02 3.40
CA THR A 70 -8.87 -0.20 4.19
C THR A 70 -7.90 0.98 4.16
N TRP A 71 -7.59 1.52 2.98
CA TRP A 71 -6.77 2.73 2.83
C TRP A 71 -7.13 3.45 1.53
N GLU A 72 -6.50 4.60 1.31
CA GLU A 72 -6.62 5.37 0.07
C GLU A 72 -5.25 5.86 -0.41
N THR A 73 -5.08 5.94 -1.73
CA THR A 73 -3.94 6.62 -2.37
C THR A 73 -4.47 7.54 -3.46
N GLN A 74 -3.70 8.54 -3.87
CA GLN A 74 -4.18 9.49 -4.86
C GLN A 74 -4.40 8.85 -6.24
N GLN A 75 -5.38 9.37 -6.98
CA GLN A 75 -5.44 9.16 -8.42
C GLN A 75 -4.40 10.03 -9.11
N THR A 76 -3.87 9.54 -10.22
CA THR A 76 -2.83 10.24 -11.01
C THR A 76 -3.24 10.47 -12.46
N ASP A 77 -4.51 10.19 -12.78
CA ASP A 77 -5.03 10.17 -14.15
C ASP A 77 -5.91 11.38 -14.47
N TYR A 78 -5.62 12.53 -13.86
CA TYR A 78 -6.20 13.79 -14.32
C TYR A 78 -5.83 14.04 -15.78
N PRO A 79 -6.70 14.67 -16.58
CA PRO A 79 -6.31 15.17 -17.90
C PRO A 79 -4.99 15.95 -17.80
N ARG A 80 -4.02 15.58 -18.64
CA ARG A 80 -2.69 16.19 -18.64
C ARG A 80 -2.79 17.68 -18.99
N THR A 81 -1.87 18.45 -18.42
CA THR A 81 -1.67 19.85 -18.81
C THR A 81 -0.97 19.93 -20.17
N ARG A 82 -0.73 21.15 -20.65
CA ARG A 82 0.09 21.39 -21.85
C ARG A 82 1.52 20.89 -21.65
N PRO A 83 2.28 20.56 -22.72
CA PRO A 83 3.63 20.01 -22.61
C PRO A 83 4.63 20.88 -21.84
N ASP A 84 4.42 22.19 -21.80
CA ASP A 84 5.24 23.19 -21.11
C ASP A 84 4.85 23.41 -19.63
N LEU A 85 3.83 22.70 -19.14
CA LEU A 85 3.32 22.82 -17.77
C LEU A 85 3.39 21.48 -17.02
N PRO A 86 3.68 21.49 -15.71
CA PRO A 86 3.61 20.27 -14.90
C PRO A 86 2.16 19.79 -14.76
N ASN A 87 1.98 18.47 -14.72
CA ASN A 87 0.67 17.87 -14.47
C ASN A 87 0.24 18.08 -13.00
N HIS A 88 -1.06 17.91 -12.74
CA HIS A 88 -1.64 18.08 -11.40
C HIS A 88 -1.39 16.90 -10.46
N GLU A 89 -1.14 15.71 -11.01
CA GLU A 89 -0.95 14.50 -10.20
C GLU A 89 0.26 14.62 -9.26
N PRO A 90 0.20 14.04 -8.05
CA PRO A 90 -0.90 13.26 -7.47
C PRO A 90 -1.95 14.10 -6.72
N ARG A 91 -1.72 15.40 -6.51
CA ARG A 91 -2.44 16.21 -5.50
C ARG A 91 -2.43 15.49 -4.11
N GLY A 92 -3.52 15.61 -3.36
CA GLY A 92 -3.67 14.98 -2.04
C GLY A 92 -3.02 15.76 -0.91
N CYS A 93 -3.32 15.38 0.33
CA CYS A 93 -2.72 15.94 1.52
C CYS A 93 -2.82 14.94 2.69
N ALA A 94 -2.07 15.16 3.77
CA ALA A 94 -2.06 14.28 4.94
C ALA A 94 -3.45 14.07 5.55
N ARG A 95 -4.33 15.10 5.50
CA ARG A 95 -5.70 15.03 6.02
C ARG A 95 -6.59 14.13 5.17
N GLY A 96 -6.39 14.16 3.84
CA GLY A 96 -7.10 13.28 2.92
C GLY A 96 -6.63 11.83 3.05
N ALA A 97 -5.32 11.61 3.26
CA ALA A 97 -4.75 10.27 3.41
C ALA A 97 -5.20 9.52 4.68
N SER A 98 -5.82 10.23 5.63
CA SER A 98 -6.34 9.65 6.89
C SER A 98 -7.85 9.44 6.91
N TYR A 99 -8.58 9.74 5.82
CA TYR A 99 -10.05 9.79 5.86
C TYR A 99 -10.69 8.41 6.06
N SER A 100 -10.06 7.34 5.55
CA SER A 100 -10.50 5.96 5.73
C SER A 100 -10.67 5.55 7.19
N TRP A 101 -9.96 6.20 8.12
CA TRP A 101 -10.09 5.97 9.56
C TRP A 101 -11.54 6.17 10.06
N TYR A 102 -12.23 7.20 9.56
CA TYR A 102 -13.55 7.57 10.06
C TYR A 102 -14.61 6.48 9.87
N LEU A 103 -14.44 5.60 8.87
CA LEU A 103 -15.47 4.62 8.49
C LEU A 103 -15.81 3.66 9.64
N TYR A 104 -14.81 3.24 10.41
CA TYR A 104 -14.97 2.26 11.49
C TYR A 104 -14.36 2.72 12.82
N SER A 105 -13.97 4.00 12.91
CA SER A 105 -13.44 4.59 14.13
C SER A 105 -14.42 4.52 15.31
N GLY A 106 -13.88 4.65 16.53
CA GLY A 106 -14.69 4.71 17.76
C GLY A 106 -15.66 5.90 17.82
N ASN A 107 -15.44 6.94 17.00
CA ASN A 107 -16.29 8.14 16.95
C ASN A 107 -17.30 8.11 15.78
N ARG A 108 -17.46 6.97 15.11
CA ARG A 108 -18.43 6.85 14.02
C ARG A 108 -19.86 6.89 14.57
N VAL A 109 -20.63 7.92 14.20
CA VAL A 109 -22.08 7.94 14.44
C VAL A 109 -22.74 6.85 13.60
N LYS A 110 -23.40 5.90 14.29
CA LYS A 110 -24.05 4.73 13.67
C LYS A 110 -25.57 4.86 13.57
N TYR A 111 -26.17 5.62 14.49
CA TYR A 111 -27.61 5.77 14.62
C TYR A 111 -27.95 7.23 14.96
N PRO A 112 -29.19 7.69 14.68
CA PRO A 112 -29.68 8.97 15.19
C PRO A 112 -29.58 9.02 16.72
N LEU A 113 -29.18 10.17 17.27
CA LEU A 113 -29.13 10.45 18.70
C LEU A 113 -30.23 11.46 19.07
N VAL A 114 -30.70 11.42 20.32
CA VAL A 114 -31.70 12.33 20.89
C VAL A 114 -31.08 13.11 22.02
#